data_AF-A1ZWP6-F1
#
_entry.id   AF-A1ZWP6-F1
#
_cell.length_a   1.000
_cell.length_b   1.000
_cell.length_c   1.000
_cell.angle_alpha   90.00
_cell.angle_beta   90.00
_cell.angle_gamma   90.00
#
_symmetry.space_group_name_H-M   'P 1'
#
loop_
_entity.id
_entity.type
_entity.pdbx_description
1 polymer ?
#
loop_
_entity_poly.entity_id
_entity_poly.type
_entity_poly.pdbx_seq_one_letter_code
_entity_poly.pdbx_strand_id
1 'polypeptide(L)'
;MKITKKAKVFNREVRLDELRSELYKVDVAILILANLPPLFGLVFFGWQTIDVLFLFGFEVVVIGFFNLVKLLWVRGTQRAPKYLKIIMVPFFIIHFTVFLGVCYIGILAVLTAYKQVILDSSGIRTIWKFTLKPYFNHQVLNPGNLLFYNYILILISHATAFSQNFLKGEENIKMTIDNLMRAPYWQIFITQVWIVGGAAIILEYRWSLTWLSLSVIIKMAIDFYLRYREHYKYGI
;
A
#
# COMPACT_ATOMS: atom_id res chain seq x y z
N MET A 1 -40.41 -1.30 -6.80
CA MET A 1 -39.52 -0.33 -6.13
C MET A 1 -38.33 -1.10 -5.56
N LYS A 2 -37.12 -1.03 -6.15
CA LYS A 2 -35.93 -1.69 -5.58
C LYS A 2 -35.53 -0.93 -4.31
N ILE A 3 -35.63 -1.57 -3.15
CA ILE A 3 -35.18 -1.01 -1.87
C ILE A 3 -33.65 -0.99 -1.91
N THR A 4 -33.07 0.17 -2.21
CA THR A 4 -31.63 0.40 -2.11
C THR A 4 -31.26 0.56 -0.65
N LYS A 5 -30.69 -0.49 -0.05
CA LYS A 5 -30.10 -0.40 1.28
C LYS A 5 -28.87 0.50 1.22
N LYS A 6 -28.81 1.46 2.13
CA LYS A 6 -27.70 2.39 2.27
C LYS A 6 -26.98 2.12 3.60
N ALA A 7 -25.66 2.15 3.58
CA ALA A 7 -24.83 2.11 4.77
C ALA A 7 -24.10 3.45 4.92
N LYS A 8 -24.03 3.98 6.14
CA LYS A 8 -23.24 5.19 6.42
C LYS A 8 -21.81 4.77 6.72
N VAL A 9 -20.87 5.13 5.85
CA VAL A 9 -19.44 4.86 6.05
C VAL A 9 -18.73 6.20 6.13
N PHE A 10 -18.10 6.48 7.28
CA PHE A 10 -17.64 7.82 7.68
C PHE A 10 -18.77 8.86 7.57
N ASN A 11 -18.66 9.80 6.62
CA ASN A 11 -19.63 10.88 6.39
C ASN A 11 -20.46 10.74 5.10
N ARG A 12 -20.47 9.56 4.45
CA ARG A 12 -21.26 9.33 3.23
C ARG A 12 -22.19 8.13 3.33
N GLU A 13 -23.33 8.25 2.66
CA GLU A 13 -24.19 7.12 2.35
C GLU A 13 -23.62 6.35 1.17
N VAL A 14 -23.25 5.09 1.40
CA VAL A 14 -22.80 4.14 0.40
C VAL A 14 -23.98 3.24 0.02
N ARG A 15 -24.26 3.10 -1.26
CA ARG A 15 -25.33 2.21 -1.74
C ARG A 15 -24.78 0.78 -1.82
N LEU A 16 -25.48 -0.19 -1.22
CA LEU A 16 -24.96 -1.57 -1.13
C LEU A 16 -24.92 -2.29 -2.49
N ASP A 17 -25.80 -1.91 -3.42
CA ASP A 17 -25.83 -2.41 -4.79
C ASP A 17 -24.60 -1.97 -5.60
N GLU A 18 -24.19 -0.71 -5.46
CA GLU A 18 -22.93 -0.19 -6.00
C GLU A 18 -21.74 -0.96 -5.46
N LEU A 19 -21.64 -1.09 -4.13
CA LEU A 19 -20.54 -1.78 -3.48
C LEU A 19 -20.41 -3.24 -3.93
N ARG A 20 -21.56 -3.91 -4.14
CA ARG A 20 -21.60 -5.26 -4.68
C ARG A 20 -21.11 -5.32 -6.13
N SER A 21 -21.45 -4.32 -6.95
CA SER A 21 -20.99 -4.28 -8.35
C SER A 21 -19.46 -4.11 -8.44
N GLU A 22 -18.86 -3.34 -7.53
CA GLU A 22 -17.40 -3.15 -7.47
C GLU A 22 -16.64 -4.44 -7.15
N LEU A 23 -17.21 -5.33 -6.34
CA LEU A 23 -16.58 -6.63 -6.02
C LEU A 23 -16.37 -7.53 -7.25
N TYR A 24 -17.13 -7.29 -8.33
CA TYR A 24 -17.00 -8.04 -9.58
C TYR A 24 -15.97 -7.42 -10.53
N LYS A 25 -15.40 -6.24 -10.22
CA LYS A 25 -14.35 -5.64 -11.04
C LYS A 25 -13.05 -6.43 -10.89
N VAL A 26 -12.33 -6.57 -12.01
CA VAL A 26 -11.12 -7.41 -12.10
C VAL A 26 -9.99 -6.87 -11.21
N ASP A 27 -9.80 -5.55 -11.17
CA ASP A 27 -8.78 -4.92 -10.34
C ASP A 27 -9.05 -5.11 -8.84
N VAL A 28 -10.33 -5.12 -8.44
CA VAL A 28 -10.75 -5.41 -7.05
C VAL A 28 -10.53 -6.88 -6.70
N ALA A 29 -10.86 -7.80 -7.60
CA ALA A 29 -10.61 -9.22 -7.38
C ALA A 29 -9.10 -9.49 -7.19
N ILE A 30 -8.25 -8.86 -8.02
CA ILE A 30 -6.79 -8.98 -7.91
C ILE A 30 -6.27 -8.29 -6.64
N LEU A 31 -6.86 -7.16 -6.21
CA LEU A 31 -6.53 -6.55 -4.92
C LEU A 31 -6.78 -7.51 -3.76
N ILE A 32 -7.95 -8.16 -3.73
CA ILE A 32 -8.29 -9.13 -2.68
C ILE A 32 -7.28 -10.28 -2.72
N LEU A 33 -7.06 -10.86 -3.91
CA LEU A 33 -6.09 -11.95 -4.09
C LEU A 33 -4.68 -11.55 -3.66
N ALA A 34 -4.25 -10.31 -3.86
CA ALA A 34 -2.93 -9.82 -3.44
C ALA A 34 -2.79 -9.67 -1.91
N ASN A 35 -3.89 -9.49 -1.19
CA ASN A 35 -3.88 -9.30 0.26
C ASN A 35 -4.18 -10.60 1.04
N LEU A 36 -4.61 -11.67 0.38
CA LEU A 36 -4.79 -12.98 1.03
C LEU A 36 -3.45 -13.65 1.43
N PRO A 37 -2.39 -13.69 0.58
CA PRO A 37 -1.16 -14.39 0.94
C PRO A 37 -0.50 -13.90 2.23
N PRO A 38 -0.44 -12.59 2.55
CA PRO A 38 0.02 -12.15 3.88
C PRO A 38 -0.75 -12.75 5.05
N LEU A 39 -2.08 -12.87 4.92
CA LEU A 39 -2.94 -13.44 5.97
C LEU A 39 -2.70 -14.95 6.13
N PHE A 40 -2.70 -15.71 5.02
CA PHE A 40 -2.42 -17.15 5.06
C PHE A 40 -0.95 -17.45 5.40
N GLY A 41 -0.05 -16.57 4.97
CA GLY A 41 1.38 -16.57 5.24
C GLY A 41 1.69 -16.69 6.73
N LEU A 42 1.08 -15.79 7.50
CA LEU A 42 1.24 -15.71 8.94
C LEU A 42 0.70 -16.94 9.68
N VAL A 43 -0.43 -17.49 9.21
CA VAL A 43 -1.15 -18.56 9.92
C VAL A 43 -0.64 -19.96 9.52
N PHE A 44 -0.32 -20.18 8.24
CA PHE A 44 -0.08 -21.51 7.69
C PHE A 44 1.33 -21.71 7.11
N PHE A 45 1.96 -20.65 6.60
CA PHE A 45 3.25 -20.76 5.90
C PHE A 45 4.44 -20.30 6.74
N GLY A 46 4.23 -20.04 8.04
CA GLY A 46 5.27 -19.66 8.98
C GLY A 46 5.92 -18.30 8.69
N TRP A 47 5.24 -17.42 7.95
CA TRP A 47 5.75 -16.07 7.69
C TRP A 47 5.85 -15.32 9.01
N GLN A 48 6.94 -14.59 9.16
CA GLN A 48 7.21 -13.81 10.36
C GLN A 48 6.68 -12.38 10.19
N THR A 49 6.56 -11.67 11.31
CA THR A 49 6.20 -10.24 11.33
C THR A 49 7.03 -9.42 10.35
N ILE A 50 8.33 -9.71 10.27
CA ILE A 50 9.25 -9.01 9.37
C ILE A 50 8.83 -9.16 7.91
N ASP A 51 8.42 -10.35 7.47
CA ASP A 51 8.05 -10.61 6.08
C ASP A 51 6.84 -9.77 5.66
N VAL A 52 5.82 -9.74 6.52
CA VAL A 52 4.58 -8.99 6.26
C VAL A 52 4.80 -7.49 6.30
N LEU A 53 5.60 -6.98 7.25
CA LEU A 53 5.93 -5.55 7.30
C LEU A 53 6.70 -5.11 6.05
N PHE A 54 7.63 -5.93 5.54
CA PHE A 54 8.36 -5.64 4.30
C PHE A 54 7.47 -5.76 3.06
N LEU A 55 6.50 -6.67 3.02
CA LEU A 55 5.50 -6.73 1.94
C LEU A 55 4.66 -5.44 1.88
N PHE A 56 4.21 -4.94 3.03
CA PHE A 56 3.51 -3.66 3.10
C PHE A 56 4.40 -2.48 2.72
N GLY A 57 5.67 -2.49 3.16
CA GLY A 57 6.65 -1.49 2.73
C GLY A 57 6.90 -1.49 1.22
N PHE A 58 6.92 -2.68 0.60
CA PHE A 58 7.06 -2.80 -0.85
C PHE A 58 5.84 -2.30 -1.60
N GLU A 59 4.64 -2.55 -1.09
CA GLU A 59 3.43 -2.00 -1.70
C GLU A 59 3.47 -0.46 -1.75
N VAL A 60 3.99 0.19 -0.72
CA VAL A 60 4.23 1.64 -0.73
C VAL A 60 5.15 2.04 -1.88
N VAL A 61 6.25 1.31 -2.09
CA VAL A 61 7.17 1.53 -3.24
C VAL A 61 6.43 1.40 -4.57
N VAL A 62 5.62 0.35 -4.72
CA VAL A 62 4.84 0.08 -5.93
C VAL A 62 3.83 1.20 -6.20
N ILE A 63 3.11 1.66 -5.18
CA ILE A 63 2.17 2.80 -5.29
C ILE A 63 2.90 4.05 -5.76
N GLY A 64 4.05 4.37 -5.16
CA GLY A 64 4.88 5.52 -5.55
C GLY A 64 5.38 5.43 -6.99
N PHE A 65 5.85 4.26 -7.39
CA PHE A 65 6.31 3.98 -8.74
C PHE A 65 5.20 4.23 -9.77
N PHE A 66 4.03 3.59 -9.60
CA PHE A 66 2.92 3.79 -10.54
C PHE A 66 2.40 5.23 -10.52
N ASN A 67 2.41 5.91 -9.37
CA ASN A 67 2.01 7.31 -9.31
C ASN A 67 3.00 8.24 -10.05
N LEU A 68 4.31 7.95 -9.98
CA LEU A 68 5.31 8.66 -10.77
C LEU A 68 5.06 8.45 -12.27
N VAL A 69 4.78 7.22 -12.71
CA VAL A 69 4.43 6.93 -14.10
C VAL A 69 3.16 7.69 -14.51
N LYS A 70 2.12 7.72 -13.65
CA LYS A 70 0.90 8.51 -13.89
C LYS A 70 1.21 10.00 -14.03
N LEU A 71 2.06 10.58 -13.17
CA LEU A 71 2.46 12.00 -13.26
C LEU A 71 3.17 12.34 -14.58
N LEU A 72 4.02 11.42 -15.08
CA LEU A 72 4.68 11.57 -16.37
C LEU A 72 3.66 11.55 -17.52
N TRP A 73 2.74 10.58 -17.52
CA TRP A 73 1.82 10.32 -18.64
C TRP A 73 0.48 11.05 -18.61
N VAL A 74 0.08 11.66 -17.49
CA VAL A 74 -1.24 12.29 -17.37
C VAL A 74 -1.40 13.35 -18.46
N ARG A 75 -2.50 13.29 -19.22
CA ARG A 75 -2.77 14.25 -20.28
C ARG A 75 -3.14 15.56 -19.61
N GLY A 76 -2.31 16.57 -19.82
CA GLY A 76 -2.58 17.90 -19.29
C GLY A 76 -3.82 18.46 -19.97
N THR A 77 -4.99 18.28 -19.37
CA THR A 77 -6.17 19.08 -19.72
C THR A 77 -5.91 20.52 -19.29
N GLN A 78 -6.76 21.48 -19.67
CA GLN A 78 -6.60 22.94 -19.47
C GLN A 78 -6.22 23.39 -18.03
N ARG A 79 -6.21 22.49 -17.04
CA ARG A 79 -5.79 22.68 -15.64
C ARG A 79 -4.40 22.12 -15.28
N ALA A 80 -3.63 21.58 -16.21
CA ALA A 80 -2.30 21.01 -15.93
C ALA A 80 -1.28 21.33 -17.05
N PRO A 81 -0.71 22.54 -17.03
CA PRO A 81 0.28 22.96 -18.02
C PRO A 81 1.53 22.08 -17.99
N LYS A 82 2.15 21.81 -19.15
CA LYS A 82 3.37 20.99 -19.26
C LYS A 82 4.51 21.48 -18.34
N TYR A 83 4.64 22.80 -18.15
CA TYR A 83 5.67 23.39 -17.29
C TYR A 83 5.52 22.97 -15.82
N LEU A 84 4.29 22.73 -15.35
CA LEU A 84 4.06 22.33 -13.95
C LEU A 84 4.66 20.94 -13.68
N LYS A 85 4.70 20.04 -14.67
CA LYS A 85 5.32 18.72 -14.54
C LYS A 85 6.82 18.80 -14.26
N ILE A 86 7.51 19.76 -14.88
CA ILE A 86 8.97 19.95 -14.73
C ILE A 86 9.33 20.23 -13.26
N ILE A 87 8.44 20.93 -12.55
CA ILE A 87 8.63 21.25 -11.12
C ILE A 87 8.09 20.11 -10.24
N MET A 88 6.88 19.62 -10.55
CA MET A 88 6.17 18.69 -9.66
C MET A 88 6.72 17.27 -9.68
N VAL A 89 7.29 16.80 -10.79
CA VAL A 89 7.88 15.45 -10.86
C VAL A 89 9.13 15.33 -9.98
N PRO A 90 10.14 16.21 -10.07
CA PRO A 90 11.27 16.19 -9.15
C PRO A 90 10.84 16.39 -7.69
N PHE A 91 9.90 17.31 -7.44
CA PHE A 91 9.35 17.50 -6.11
C PHE A 91 8.70 16.22 -5.56
N PHE A 92 7.89 15.53 -6.37
CA PHE A 92 7.31 14.24 -6.00
C PHE A 92 8.39 13.21 -5.66
N ILE A 93 9.42 13.05 -6.50
CA ILE A 93 10.49 12.08 -6.27
C ILE A 93 11.18 12.35 -4.92
N ILE A 94 11.58 13.60 -4.66
CA ILE A 94 12.29 13.96 -3.42
C ILE A 94 11.37 13.75 -2.21
N HIS A 95 10.16 14.31 -2.25
CA HIS A 95 9.23 14.25 -1.12
C HIS A 95 8.78 12.81 -0.83
N PHE A 96 8.47 12.05 -1.88
CA PHE A 96 8.10 10.65 -1.77
C PHE A 96 9.26 9.80 -1.22
N THR A 97 10.51 10.08 -1.62
CA THR A 97 11.69 9.38 -1.09
C THR A 97 11.88 9.64 0.41
N VAL A 98 11.71 10.89 0.86
CA VAL A 98 11.77 11.22 2.29
C VAL A 98 10.68 10.48 3.05
N PHE A 99 9.45 10.49 2.53
CA PHE A 99 8.32 9.82 3.17
C PHE A 99 8.50 8.29 3.21
N LEU A 100 8.97 7.69 2.11
CA LEU A 100 9.34 6.29 2.04
C LEU A 100 10.42 5.94 3.09
N GLY A 101 11.46 6.78 3.20
CA GLY A 101 12.51 6.65 4.20
C GLY A 101 11.95 6.61 5.62
N VAL A 102 11.05 7.54 5.98
CA VAL A 102 10.39 7.57 7.29
C VAL A 102 9.59 6.29 7.54
N CYS A 103 8.88 5.78 6.53
CA CYS A 103 8.13 4.53 6.65
C CYS A 103 9.04 3.33 6.97
N TYR A 104 10.15 3.19 6.22
CA TYR A 104 11.11 2.11 6.47
C TYR A 104 11.84 2.29 7.79
N ILE A 105 12.20 3.52 8.19
CA ILE A 105 12.74 3.79 9.53
C ILE A 105 11.74 3.36 10.60
N GLY A 106 10.44 3.61 10.43
CA GLY A 106 9.40 3.13 11.34
C GLY A 106 9.36 1.60 11.44
N ILE A 107 9.36 0.89 10.30
CA ILE A 107 9.42 -0.59 10.28
C ILE A 107 10.67 -1.09 11.00
N LEU A 108 11.83 -0.50 10.69
CA LEU A 108 13.09 -0.84 11.35
C LEU A 108 13.01 -0.57 12.85
N ALA A 109 12.48 0.59 13.26
CA ALA A 109 12.35 0.99 14.66
C ALA A 109 11.48 -0.01 15.43
N VAL A 110 10.35 -0.43 14.86
CA VAL A 110 9.47 -1.46 15.45
C VAL A 110 10.21 -2.80 15.63
N LEU A 111 10.90 -3.26 14.60
CA LEU A 111 11.63 -4.53 14.61
C LEU A 111 12.88 -4.51 15.53
N THR A 112 13.49 -3.34 15.70
CA THR A 112 14.73 -3.15 16.47
C THR A 112 14.48 -2.73 17.91
N ALA A 113 13.42 -1.98 18.21
CA ALA A 113 12.98 -1.66 19.56
C ALA A 113 12.60 -2.94 20.32
N TYR A 114 11.97 -3.91 19.65
CA TYR A 114 11.75 -5.26 20.17
C TYR A 114 13.06 -5.98 20.59
N LYS A 115 14.22 -5.55 20.06
CA LYS A 115 15.54 -6.14 20.34
C LYS A 115 16.56 -5.17 20.96
N GLN A 116 16.14 -4.00 21.46
CA GLN A 116 16.98 -2.95 22.09
C GLN A 116 18.15 -2.41 21.21
N VAL A 117 17.89 -2.08 19.94
CA VAL A 117 18.95 -1.79 18.96
C VAL A 117 19.15 -0.30 18.60
N ILE A 118 18.16 0.57 18.83
CA ILE A 118 18.19 1.96 18.33
C ILE A 118 19.21 2.86 19.07
N LEU A 119 19.68 2.45 20.26
CA LEU A 119 20.57 3.26 21.09
C LEU A 119 22.07 2.91 20.95
N ASP A 120 22.44 1.94 20.11
CA ASP A 120 23.84 1.53 19.99
C ASP A 120 24.60 2.31 18.90
N SER A 121 25.85 2.68 19.19
CA SER A 121 26.76 3.48 18.34
C SER A 121 27.05 2.86 16.96
N SER A 122 26.62 1.62 16.74
CA SER A 122 26.85 0.83 15.53
C SER A 122 25.66 0.78 14.55
N GLY A 123 24.58 1.52 14.81
CA GLY A 123 23.44 1.83 13.92
C GLY A 123 23.19 0.90 12.72
N ILE A 124 23.85 1.16 11.59
CA ILE A 124 23.70 0.42 10.32
C ILE A 124 24.05 -1.08 10.47
N ARG A 125 25.12 -1.40 11.21
CA ARG A 125 25.55 -2.78 11.45
C ARG A 125 24.47 -3.57 12.19
N THR A 126 23.78 -2.90 13.09
CA THR A 126 22.72 -3.47 13.92
C THR A 126 21.44 -3.69 13.10
N ILE A 127 21.06 -2.73 12.26
CA ILE A 127 19.98 -2.89 11.26
C ILE A 127 20.26 -4.08 10.35
N TRP A 128 21.50 -4.21 9.85
CA TRP A 128 21.88 -5.33 9.02
C TRP A 128 21.73 -6.67 9.76
N LYS A 129 22.35 -6.79 10.96
CA LYS A 129 22.40 -8.04 11.72
C LYS A 129 21.03 -8.52 12.19
N PHE A 130 20.17 -7.61 12.64
CA PHE A 130 18.92 -7.96 13.32
C PHE A 130 17.66 -7.82 12.46
N THR A 131 17.75 -7.13 11.33
CA THR A 131 16.60 -6.91 10.44
C THR A 131 16.86 -7.44 9.04
N LEU A 132 17.80 -6.85 8.30
CA LEU A 132 17.99 -7.19 6.89
C LEU A 132 18.51 -8.61 6.69
N LYS A 133 19.51 -9.05 7.47
CA LYS A 133 20.06 -10.41 7.36
C LYS A 133 19.01 -11.49 7.66
N PRO A 134 18.24 -11.44 8.76
CA PRO A 134 17.13 -12.37 8.97
C PRO A 134 16.11 -12.40 7.83
N TYR A 135 15.72 -11.21 7.34
CA TYR A 135 14.79 -11.10 6.22
C TYR A 135 15.33 -11.76 4.94
N PHE A 136 16.58 -11.47 4.54
CA PHE A 136 17.18 -12.12 3.37
C PHE A 136 17.45 -13.61 3.57
N ASN A 137 17.67 -14.07 4.80
CA ASN A 137 17.80 -15.49 5.11
C ASN A 137 16.50 -16.27 4.86
N HIS A 138 15.34 -15.61 4.85
CA HIS A 138 14.09 -16.25 4.43
C HIS A 138 14.03 -16.49 2.92
N GLN A 139 15.08 -16.16 2.15
CA GLN A 139 15.15 -16.41 0.72
C GLN A 139 13.98 -15.76 -0.04
N VAL A 140 13.57 -14.56 0.36
CA VAL A 140 12.41 -13.84 -0.21
C VAL A 140 12.52 -13.55 -1.71
N LEU A 141 13.73 -13.55 -2.26
CA LEU A 141 14.00 -13.36 -3.68
C LEU A 141 14.11 -14.70 -4.45
N ASN A 142 14.02 -15.84 -3.77
CA ASN A 142 14.09 -17.14 -4.39
C ASN A 142 12.75 -17.47 -5.07
N PRO A 143 12.71 -17.81 -6.37
CA PRO A 143 11.49 -18.23 -7.04
C PRO A 143 10.81 -19.45 -6.41
N GLY A 144 11.53 -20.27 -5.65
CA GLY A 144 10.94 -21.38 -4.89
C GLY A 144 10.16 -20.96 -3.63
N ASN A 145 10.20 -19.69 -3.23
CA ASN A 145 9.51 -19.19 -2.03
C ASN A 145 8.18 -18.51 -2.39
N LEU A 146 7.11 -18.84 -1.65
CA LEU A 146 5.80 -18.20 -1.76
C LEU A 146 5.86 -16.67 -1.55
N LEU A 147 6.78 -16.17 -0.73
CA LEU A 147 6.98 -14.73 -0.53
C LEU A 147 7.32 -14.01 -1.84
N PHE A 148 8.17 -14.61 -2.69
CA PHE A 148 8.55 -14.04 -3.99
C PHE A 148 7.33 -13.80 -4.86
N TYR A 149 6.43 -14.78 -4.95
CA TYR A 149 5.20 -14.66 -5.72
C TYR A 149 4.26 -13.58 -5.17
N ASN A 150 4.27 -13.33 -3.86
CA ASN A 150 3.47 -12.27 -3.28
C ASN A 150 3.97 -10.87 -3.67
N TYR A 151 5.29 -10.65 -3.75
CA TYR A 151 5.86 -9.42 -4.32
C TYR A 151 5.37 -9.18 -5.75
N ILE A 152 5.41 -10.24 -6.57
CA ILE A 152 4.90 -10.18 -7.95
C ILE A 152 3.40 -9.90 -7.99
N LEU A 153 2.62 -10.51 -7.11
CA LEU A 153 1.16 -10.31 -7.06
C LEU A 153 0.78 -8.88 -6.66
N ILE A 154 1.48 -8.27 -5.70
CA ILE A 154 1.33 -6.84 -5.34
C ILE A 154 1.60 -5.96 -6.56
N LEU A 155 2.67 -6.24 -7.30
CA LEU A 155 3.03 -5.51 -8.51
C LEU A 155 1.95 -5.66 -9.60
N ILE A 156 1.47 -6.89 -9.85
CA ILE A 156 0.41 -7.19 -10.82
C ILE A 156 -0.90 -6.49 -10.44
N SER A 157 -1.24 -6.47 -9.16
CA SER A 157 -2.45 -5.78 -8.66
C SER A 157 -2.46 -4.30 -9.02
N HIS A 158 -1.33 -3.61 -8.80
CA HIS A 158 -1.20 -2.20 -9.13
C HIS A 158 -1.02 -1.96 -10.63
N ALA A 159 -0.31 -2.83 -11.33
CA ALA A 159 -0.16 -2.79 -12.78
C ALA A 159 -1.51 -2.92 -13.49
N THR A 160 -2.39 -3.81 -12.99
CA THR A 160 -3.72 -4.02 -13.55
C THR A 160 -4.60 -2.81 -13.32
N ALA A 161 -4.61 -2.25 -12.10
CA ALA A 161 -5.33 -1.02 -11.80
C ALA A 161 -4.84 0.15 -12.66
N PHE A 162 -3.52 0.30 -12.82
CA PHE A 162 -2.93 1.30 -13.70
C PHE A 162 -3.36 1.07 -15.17
N SER A 163 -3.31 -0.16 -15.67
CA SER A 163 -3.70 -0.45 -17.04
C SER A 163 -5.18 -0.18 -17.30
N GLN A 164 -6.06 -0.67 -16.43
CA GLN A 164 -7.51 -0.59 -16.62
C GLN A 164 -8.02 0.84 -16.39
N ASN A 165 -7.60 1.49 -15.32
CA ASN A 165 -8.19 2.76 -14.92
C ASN A 165 -7.47 3.96 -15.55
N PHE A 166 -6.14 3.87 -15.71
CA PHE A 166 -5.31 4.98 -16.21
C PHE A 166 -4.98 4.90 -17.69
N LEU A 167 -4.55 3.75 -18.20
CA LEU A 167 -4.23 3.65 -19.63
C LEU A 167 -5.49 3.55 -20.50
N LYS A 168 -6.41 2.64 -20.14
CA LYS A 168 -7.65 2.38 -20.88
C LYS A 168 -8.81 3.26 -20.43
N GLY A 169 -8.89 3.51 -19.12
CA GLY A 169 -9.91 4.35 -18.52
C GLY A 169 -9.62 5.85 -18.68
N GLU A 170 -10.46 6.64 -18.03
CA GLU A 170 -10.44 8.10 -18.18
C GLU A 170 -9.57 8.81 -17.13
N GLU A 171 -8.88 8.10 -16.22
CA GLU A 171 -8.04 8.76 -15.21
C GLU A 171 -6.94 9.62 -15.84
N ASN A 172 -6.36 9.19 -16.97
CA ASN A 172 -5.32 9.95 -17.66
C ASN A 172 -5.81 11.30 -18.22
N ILE A 173 -7.13 11.50 -18.36
CA ILE A 173 -7.77 12.73 -18.84
C ILE A 173 -8.36 13.52 -17.67
N LYS A 174 -8.98 12.82 -16.70
CA LYS A 174 -9.72 13.43 -15.60
C LYS A 174 -8.84 13.84 -14.41
N MET A 175 -7.71 13.17 -14.18
CA MET A 175 -6.83 13.49 -13.06
C MET A 175 -5.95 14.72 -13.35
N THR A 176 -5.76 15.56 -12.33
CA THR A 176 -4.81 16.67 -12.36
C THR A 176 -3.49 16.24 -11.72
N ILE A 177 -2.42 17.01 -11.97
CA ILE A 177 -1.14 16.84 -11.28
C ILE A 177 -1.36 16.91 -9.77
N ASP A 178 -2.13 17.87 -9.27
CA ASP A 178 -2.45 18.03 -7.85
C ASP A 178 -3.20 16.81 -7.26
N ASN A 179 -4.11 16.19 -8.02
CA ASN A 179 -4.75 14.94 -7.61
C ASN A 179 -3.72 13.82 -7.47
N LEU A 180 -2.84 13.65 -8.46
CA LEU A 180 -1.80 12.63 -8.46
C LEU A 180 -0.72 12.89 -7.39
N MET A 181 -0.41 14.14 -7.09
CA MET A 181 0.52 14.50 -6.02
C MET A 181 0.02 13.98 -4.67
N ARG A 182 -1.29 14.09 -4.40
CA ARG A 182 -1.86 13.71 -3.10
C ARG A 182 -2.34 12.26 -3.01
N ALA A 183 -2.61 11.62 -4.16
CA ALA A 183 -3.22 10.29 -4.20
C ALA A 183 -2.48 9.24 -3.33
N PRO A 184 -1.14 9.10 -3.40
CA PRO A 184 -0.42 8.10 -2.61
C PRO A 184 -0.47 8.38 -1.10
N TYR A 185 -0.42 9.65 -0.68
CA TYR A 185 -0.14 9.99 0.71
C TYR A 185 -1.21 9.54 1.67
N TRP A 186 -2.49 9.65 1.29
CA TRP A 186 -3.56 9.28 2.20
C TRP A 186 -3.57 7.77 2.48
N GLN A 187 -3.41 6.96 1.43
CA GLN A 187 -3.34 5.50 1.56
C GLN A 187 -2.12 5.07 2.38
N ILE A 188 -0.95 5.59 2.03
CA ILE A 188 0.29 5.21 2.71
C ILE A 188 0.27 5.71 4.16
N PHE A 189 -0.17 6.93 4.44
CA PHE A 189 -0.24 7.47 5.79
C PHE A 189 -1.12 6.60 6.69
N ILE A 190 -2.35 6.26 6.25
CA ILE A 190 -3.23 5.39 7.01
C ILE A 190 -2.57 4.03 7.24
N THR A 191 -2.01 3.44 6.19
CA THR A 191 -1.38 2.12 6.26
C THR A 191 -0.19 2.11 7.23
N GLN A 192 0.65 3.14 7.20
CA GLN A 192 1.85 3.22 8.03
C GLN A 192 1.51 3.52 9.49
N VAL A 193 0.62 4.48 9.75
CA VAL A 193 0.16 4.77 11.12
C VAL A 193 -0.54 3.56 11.72
N TRP A 194 -1.38 2.87 10.95
CA TRP A 194 -2.05 1.67 11.42
C TRP A 194 -1.03 0.55 11.65
N ILE A 195 -0.34 0.10 10.60
CA ILE A 195 0.45 -1.13 10.64
C ILE A 195 1.72 -0.96 11.47
N VAL A 196 2.49 0.10 11.23
CA VAL A 196 3.75 0.33 11.96
C VAL A 196 3.45 0.85 13.37
N GLY A 197 2.53 1.81 13.50
CA GLY A 197 2.15 2.34 14.82
C GLY A 197 1.57 1.28 15.74
N GLY A 198 0.65 0.44 15.25
CA GLY A 198 0.11 -0.63 16.06
C GLY A 198 1.08 -1.80 16.27
N ALA A 199 1.98 -2.08 15.32
CA ALA A 199 3.05 -3.06 15.54
C ALA A 199 4.01 -2.60 16.65
N ALA A 200 4.28 -1.29 16.77
CA ALA A 200 5.09 -0.75 17.88
C ALA A 200 4.46 -1.06 19.24
N ILE A 201 3.15 -0.87 19.37
CA ILE A 201 2.40 -1.08 20.62
C ILE A 201 2.32 -2.57 20.98
N ILE A 202 2.11 -3.44 19.98
CA ILE A 202 1.74 -4.83 20.24
C ILE A 202 2.94 -5.78 20.35
N LEU A 203 4.10 -5.37 19.85
CA LEU A 203 5.34 -6.11 20.10
C LEU A 203 5.71 -6.14 21.59
N GLU A 204 5.22 -5.20 22.40
CA GLU A 204 5.34 -5.24 23.87
C GLU A 204 4.52 -6.39 24.48
N TYR A 205 3.37 -6.72 23.89
CA TYR A 205 2.42 -7.72 24.39
C TYR A 205 2.55 -9.11 23.73
N ARG A 206 3.53 -9.31 22.82
CA ARG A 206 3.74 -10.55 22.05
C ARG A 206 2.55 -11.02 21.19
N TRP A 207 1.52 -10.19 20.97
CA TRP A 207 0.34 -10.53 20.16
C TRP A 207 0.53 -10.27 18.65
N SER A 208 1.74 -10.49 18.13
CA SER A 208 2.08 -10.12 16.75
C SER A 208 1.16 -10.78 15.72
N LEU A 209 0.79 -12.05 15.91
CA LEU A 209 -0.05 -12.78 14.96
C LEU A 209 -1.46 -12.19 14.85
N THR A 210 -2.15 -11.98 15.98
CA THR A 210 -3.52 -11.46 16.01
C THR A 210 -3.58 -10.05 15.42
N TRP A 211 -2.63 -9.20 15.81
CA TRP A 211 -2.57 -7.83 15.32
C TRP A 211 -2.30 -7.74 13.82
N LEU A 212 -1.33 -8.51 13.32
CA LEU A 212 -0.99 -8.49 11.90
C LEU A 212 -2.14 -9.04 11.08
N SER A 213 -2.80 -10.10 11.54
CA SER A 213 -3.98 -10.64 10.87
C SER A 213 -5.10 -9.60 10.78
N LEU A 214 -5.40 -8.92 11.88
CA LEU A 214 -6.37 -7.82 11.91
C LEU A 214 -5.94 -6.66 10.99
N SER A 215 -4.65 -6.33 10.97
CA SER A 215 -4.08 -5.27 10.15
C SER A 215 -4.18 -5.57 8.66
N VAL A 216 -3.94 -6.81 8.24
CA VAL A 216 -4.14 -7.24 6.85
C VAL A 216 -5.60 -7.06 6.44
N ILE A 217 -6.54 -7.46 7.30
CA ILE A 217 -7.98 -7.35 7.02
C ILE A 217 -8.40 -5.89 6.92
N ILE A 218 -7.99 -5.06 7.88
CA ILE A 218 -8.32 -3.62 7.91
C ILE A 218 -7.71 -2.91 6.71
N LYS A 219 -6.44 -3.20 6.39
CA LYS A 219 -5.78 -2.66 5.20
C LYS A 219 -6.55 -3.02 3.93
N MET A 220 -6.90 -4.30 3.75
CA MET A 220 -7.67 -4.76 2.59
C MET A 220 -9.01 -4.01 2.47
N ALA A 221 -9.70 -3.78 3.59
CA ALA A 221 -10.94 -3.02 3.62
C ALA A 221 -10.73 -1.53 3.27
N ILE A 222 -9.65 -0.91 3.75
CA ILE A 222 -9.29 0.48 3.42
C ILE A 222 -8.96 0.60 1.94
N ASP A 223 -8.14 -0.28 1.39
CA ASP A 223 -7.77 -0.25 -0.03
C ASP A 223 -8.99 -0.42 -0.93
N PHE A 224 -9.87 -1.37 -0.58
CA PHE A 224 -11.14 -1.55 -1.28
C PHE A 224 -11.99 -0.28 -1.22
N TYR A 225 -12.12 0.33 -0.04
CA TYR A 225 -12.89 1.57 0.13
C TYR A 225 -12.30 2.74 -0.66
N LEU A 226 -10.97 2.85 -0.73
CA LEU A 226 -10.30 3.90 -1.49
C LEU A 226 -10.51 3.71 -3.00
N ARG A 227 -10.42 2.48 -3.52
CA ARG A 227 -10.73 2.18 -4.93
C ARG A 227 -12.18 2.45 -5.29
N TYR A 228 -13.10 2.00 -4.44
CA TYR A 228 -14.52 2.36 -4.54
C TYR A 228 -14.66 3.88 -4.67
N ARG A 229 -14.04 4.66 -3.77
CA ARG A 229 -14.11 6.13 -3.83
C ARG A 229 -13.54 6.71 -5.11
N GLU A 230 -12.46 6.16 -5.65
CA GLU A 230 -11.83 6.68 -6.87
C GLU A 230 -12.74 6.48 -8.09
N HIS A 231 -13.33 5.28 -8.25
CA HIS A 231 -14.28 5.00 -9.31
C HIS A 231 -15.48 5.95 -9.28
N TYR A 232 -16.09 6.16 -8.10
CA TYR A 232 -17.26 7.05 -7.99
C TYR A 232 -16.92 8.55 -8.00
N LYS A 233 -15.73 8.96 -7.55
CA LYS A 233 -15.33 10.38 -7.55
C LYS A 233 -15.01 10.87 -8.96
N TYR A 234 -14.44 10.01 -9.80
CA TYR A 234 -14.07 10.37 -11.17
C TYR A 234 -15.03 9.79 -12.22
N GLY A 235 -16.06 9.03 -11.81
CA GLY A 235 -17.06 8.44 -12.70
C GLY A 235 -16.43 7.49 -13.70
N ILE A 236 -15.65 6.52 -13.19
CA ILE A 236 -14.93 5.49 -13.94
C ILE A 236 -15.57 4.13 -13.67
#